data_AF-A0A8S9U8Z8-F1
#
_entry.id   AF-A0A8S9U8Z8-F1
#
_cell.length_a   1.000
_cell.length_b   1.000
_cell.length_c   1.000
_cell.angle_alpha   90.00
_cell.angle_beta   90.00
_cell.angle_gamma   90.00
#
_symmetry.space_group_name_H-M   'P 1'
#
loop_
_entity.id
_entity.type
_entity.pdbx_description
1 polymer ?
#
loop_
_entity_poly.entity_id
_entity_poly.type
_entity_poly.pdbx_seq_one_letter_code
_entity_poly.pdbx_strand_id
1 'polypeptide(L)'
;MRSYKAQWDSGIAETISARSIRREVEVAAWTPSDLAREVPDEEGDAGVDAADSSSDMSISDSSENAANSIITVDGGDSGLSRAENEDDGSVYAHGRRWIHCDAVLIDPADFVLARKASIHWPSHLLLGERSFVSYFYLMYPMGSLQTTIQETNTLLVERRQGVIGRGEFFRWIGSRLAMTLEPRRGPLTVYWNASVPERSVGTAANFGQLYGMTCRTFQNIQSALRFALSQAPADDPWQAVRLLINSFNEQRKRVISPGAVLCVDECMSSWQGREEKYTHDGIPHLTKIQRKPEGVGAELKSIGDGDTGILLGLDIMEGAQRQRQKAYNAEFGEGTAVVLRLAQPYAGSGRTVVADSAFASVKTLVQLNSMMGLYFMGMVKTATREYPMAYLKSWSSVSWPRGSHTVMESSCSNGSKMYALCWNDRKPKAIISNRGTTLPGSDSVRARHRRVVEGGEICTERYEKRIPRPYMVELFFRHFSTIDVHDHYRQGSLEMELNFNDYLTGRVRRDGNADCDMNDTSVPAHTLLVLGDRPQYQRLKKTPQRAQRRCKICKRKASFY
;
A
#
# COMPACT_ATOMS: atom_id res chain seq x y z
N MET A 1 4.04 -14.78 -39.64
CA MET A 1 3.04 -14.99 -38.57
C MET A 1 2.91 -16.50 -38.38
N ARG A 2 3.20 -17.07 -37.20
CA ARG A 2 2.96 -18.50 -36.96
C ARG A 2 1.54 -18.66 -36.41
N SER A 3 0.62 -19.12 -37.24
CA SER A 3 -0.71 -19.58 -36.84
C SER A 3 -0.70 -21.10 -36.79
N TYR A 4 -1.46 -21.66 -35.86
CA TYR A 4 -1.59 -23.10 -35.70
C TYR A 4 -3.06 -23.48 -35.93
N LYS A 5 -3.30 -24.56 -36.67
CA LYS A 5 -4.62 -25.17 -36.71
C LYS A 5 -4.77 -26.02 -35.46
N ALA A 6 -5.70 -25.65 -34.59
CA ALA A 6 -6.05 -26.45 -33.43
C ALA A 6 -7.37 -27.15 -33.73
N GLN A 7 -7.45 -28.42 -33.36
CA GLN A 7 -8.65 -29.24 -33.49
C GLN A 7 -9.11 -29.56 -32.07
N TRP A 8 -10.30 -29.07 -31.73
CA TRP A 8 -10.86 -29.23 -30.40
C TRP A 8 -11.57 -30.60 -30.27
N ASP A 9 -11.75 -31.08 -29.05
CA ASP A 9 -12.45 -32.35 -28.77
C ASP A 9 -13.91 -32.35 -29.24
N SER A 10 -14.49 -31.16 -29.48
CA SER A 10 -15.78 -30.95 -30.13
C SER A 10 -15.79 -31.21 -31.65
N GLY A 11 -14.64 -31.54 -32.23
CA GLY A 11 -14.46 -31.77 -33.68
C GLY A 11 -14.31 -30.49 -34.51
N ILE A 12 -14.40 -29.31 -33.89
CA ILE A 12 -14.25 -28.02 -34.58
C ILE A 12 -12.76 -27.70 -34.76
N ALA A 13 -12.35 -27.37 -35.99
CA ALA A 13 -10.99 -26.95 -36.30
C ALA A 13 -10.93 -25.43 -36.50
N GLU A 14 -10.11 -24.74 -35.69
CA GLU A 14 -9.91 -23.30 -35.77
C GLU A 14 -8.44 -22.93 -35.95
N THR A 15 -8.19 -21.76 -36.53
CA THR A 15 -6.84 -21.23 -36.72
C THR A 15 -6.55 -20.21 -35.63
N ILE A 16 -5.67 -20.58 -34.70
CA ILE A 16 -5.38 -19.81 -33.49
C ILE A 16 -4.02 -19.10 -33.63
N SER A 17 -3.99 -17.84 -33.22
CA SER A 17 -2.76 -17.05 -33.14
C SER A 17 -1.91 -17.49 -31.96
N ALA A 18 -0.58 -17.61 -32.13
CA ALA A 18 0.34 -18.04 -31.08
C ALA A 18 0.28 -17.22 -29.76
N ARG A 19 -0.36 -16.04 -29.77
CA ARG A 19 -0.51 -15.17 -28.59
C ARG A 19 -1.71 -15.49 -27.69
N SER A 20 -2.67 -16.32 -28.12
CA SER A 20 -3.87 -16.64 -27.35
C SER A 20 -3.79 -17.93 -26.54
N ILE A 21 -2.66 -18.66 -26.58
CA ILE A 21 -2.43 -19.82 -25.71
C ILE A 21 -1.91 -19.32 -24.37
N ARG A 22 -2.80 -19.06 -23.41
CA ARG A 22 -2.43 -19.05 -21.98
C ARG A 22 -2.47 -20.49 -21.49
N ARG A 23 -1.38 -20.96 -20.90
CA ARG A 23 -1.38 -22.21 -20.13
C ARG A 23 -2.28 -21.98 -18.92
N GLU A 24 -3.40 -22.68 -18.84
CA GLU A 24 -4.12 -22.81 -17.57
C GLU A 24 -3.16 -23.47 -16.58
N VAL A 25 -2.80 -22.75 -15.53
CA VAL A 25 -2.23 -23.36 -14.34
C VAL A 25 -3.44 -23.78 -13.53
N GLU A 26 -3.82 -25.04 -13.66
CA GLU A 26 -4.75 -25.68 -12.72
C GLU A 26 -4.17 -25.51 -11.31
N VAL A 27 -4.88 -24.78 -10.48
CA VAL A 27 -4.67 -24.82 -9.03
C VAL A 27 -5.23 -26.16 -8.57
N ALA A 28 -4.38 -27.19 -8.58
CA ALA A 28 -4.74 -28.50 -8.08
C ALA A 28 -5.13 -28.38 -6.60
N ALA A 29 -6.38 -28.74 -6.29
CA ALA A 29 -6.80 -29.04 -4.95
C ALA A 29 -5.92 -30.16 -4.40
N TRP A 30 -5.15 -29.87 -3.35
CA TRP A 30 -4.24 -30.85 -2.75
C TRP A 30 -5.02 -31.71 -1.75
N THR A 31 -5.22 -32.99 -2.09
CA THR A 31 -5.55 -34.05 -1.14
C THR A 31 -4.31 -34.93 -0.92
N PRO A 32 -3.94 -35.24 0.33
CA PRO A 32 -2.73 -35.99 0.63
C PRO A 32 -2.99 -37.49 0.52
N SER A 33 -2.07 -38.20 -0.13
CA SER A 33 -1.94 -39.64 0.00
C SER A 33 -0.46 -40.00 0.06
N ASP A 34 -0.06 -40.43 1.25
CA ASP A 34 0.91 -41.46 1.59
C ASP A 34 2.21 -41.58 0.80
N LEU A 35 3.32 -41.34 1.50
CA LEU A 35 4.26 -42.42 1.81
C LEU A 35 5.20 -41.99 2.94
N ALA A 36 5.00 -42.64 4.09
CA ALA A 36 5.97 -42.73 5.15
C ALA A 36 7.29 -43.31 4.63
N ARG A 37 8.40 -42.67 4.99
CA ARG A 37 9.65 -43.37 5.24
C ARG A 37 10.47 -42.60 6.26
N GLU A 38 10.44 -43.12 7.49
CA GLU A 38 11.37 -42.82 8.55
C GLU A 38 12.79 -43.22 8.13
N VAL A 39 13.78 -42.34 8.35
CA VAL A 39 15.20 -42.65 8.62
C VAL A 39 15.78 -41.46 9.44
N PRO A 40 16.66 -41.68 10.45
CA PRO A 40 16.70 -40.90 11.69
C PRO A 40 17.76 -39.79 11.76
N ASP A 41 17.68 -39.05 12.88
CA ASP A 41 18.56 -37.97 13.36
C ASP A 41 20.06 -38.23 13.21
N GLU A 42 20.80 -37.22 12.74
CA GLU A 42 22.20 -37.00 13.11
C GLU A 42 22.49 -35.52 13.35
N GLU A 43 23.29 -35.27 14.39
CA GLU A 43 23.64 -33.99 14.98
C GLU A 43 24.60 -33.15 14.11
N GLY A 44 24.41 -31.82 14.18
CA GLY A 44 25.47 -30.82 14.31
C GLY A 44 26.47 -30.59 13.18
N ASP A 45 26.42 -29.41 12.54
CA ASP A 45 27.61 -28.55 12.52
C ASP A 45 27.25 -27.08 12.23
N ALA A 46 28.02 -26.18 12.83
CA ALA A 46 27.88 -24.73 12.79
C ALA A 46 28.41 -24.15 11.46
N GLY A 47 27.50 -23.73 10.58
CA GLY A 47 27.82 -23.00 9.35
C GLY A 47 27.54 -21.50 9.48
N VAL A 48 28.58 -20.68 9.32
CA VAL A 48 28.51 -19.20 9.36
C VAL A 48 27.77 -18.67 8.12
N ASP A 49 26.57 -18.12 8.31
CA ASP A 49 25.76 -17.54 7.24
C ASP A 49 26.35 -16.21 6.72
N ALA A 50 26.81 -16.22 5.47
CA ALA A 50 27.21 -15.02 4.74
C ALA A 50 25.98 -14.25 4.22
N ALA A 51 25.96 -12.94 4.48
CA ALA A 51 24.97 -12.00 3.98
C ALA A 51 25.14 -11.76 2.47
N ASP A 52 24.08 -11.91 1.65
CA ASP A 52 23.46 -10.78 0.95
C ASP A 52 22.19 -11.12 0.13
N SER A 53 21.35 -10.09 -0.04
CA SER A 53 20.36 -9.85 -1.11
C SER A 53 19.18 -10.82 -1.32
N SER A 54 18.08 -10.59 -0.58
CA SER A 54 16.72 -10.87 -1.08
C SER A 54 15.77 -9.83 -0.51
N SER A 55 14.85 -9.32 -1.33
CA SER A 55 13.90 -8.24 -1.09
C SER A 55 13.26 -8.25 0.31
N ASP A 56 13.86 -7.50 1.22
CA ASP A 56 13.27 -7.15 2.51
C ASP A 56 12.10 -6.18 2.27
N MET A 57 10.88 -6.58 2.65
CA MET A 57 9.79 -5.64 2.89
C MET A 57 10.18 -4.76 4.08
N SER A 58 10.78 -3.62 3.76
CA SER A 58 11.32 -2.63 4.67
C SER A 58 10.19 -1.79 5.27
N ILE A 59 9.56 -2.34 6.31
CA ILE A 59 8.71 -1.58 7.24
C ILE A 59 9.63 -0.62 8.00
N SER A 60 9.50 0.70 7.78
CA SER A 60 10.36 1.70 8.44
C SER A 60 9.62 2.76 9.24
N ASP A 61 10.38 3.24 10.21
CA ASP A 61 10.17 4.34 11.13
C ASP A 61 9.99 5.69 10.46
N SER A 62 9.29 6.57 11.17
CA SER A 62 9.37 8.02 11.04
C SER A 62 9.18 8.65 12.42
N SER A 63 10.25 9.22 12.98
CA SER A 63 10.14 10.29 13.97
C SER A 63 11.44 11.09 14.01
N GLU A 64 11.35 12.40 13.85
CA GLU A 64 12.36 13.34 14.31
C GLU A 64 11.70 14.43 15.17
N ASN A 65 12.41 14.73 16.26
CA ASN A 65 12.44 15.96 17.07
C ASN A 65 11.31 16.23 18.07
N ALA A 66 11.58 15.87 19.32
CA ALA A 66 11.24 16.71 20.48
C ALA A 66 12.44 16.76 21.44
N ALA A 67 12.87 17.97 21.76
CA ALA A 67 14.03 18.28 22.59
C ALA A 67 13.74 17.97 24.08
N ASN A 68 14.71 17.36 24.75
CA ASN A 68 14.72 17.15 26.19
C ASN A 68 15.12 18.44 26.92
N SER A 69 14.26 18.94 27.80
CA SER A 69 14.62 19.87 28.88
C SER A 69 14.75 19.08 30.19
N ILE A 70 15.97 19.08 30.74
CA ILE A 70 16.31 18.51 32.04
C ILE A 70 15.91 19.51 33.12
N ILE A 71 15.06 19.10 34.06
CA ILE A 71 14.87 19.78 35.34
C ILE A 71 15.19 18.77 36.43
N THR A 72 16.28 19.04 37.14
CA THR A 72 16.70 18.42 38.39
C THR A 72 15.80 18.90 39.53
N VAL A 73 15.24 17.98 40.32
CA VAL A 73 14.72 18.29 41.66
C VAL A 73 15.21 17.24 42.64
N ASP A 74 15.73 17.76 43.75
CA ASP A 74 16.49 17.14 44.82
C ASP A 74 15.71 16.14 45.66
N GLY A 75 16.47 15.38 46.44
CA GLY A 75 16.00 14.29 47.28
C GLY A 75 15.25 14.72 48.54
N GLY A 76 14.45 13.79 49.03
CA GLY A 76 13.73 13.87 50.30
C GLY A 76 13.32 12.48 50.74
N ASP A 77 14.17 11.86 51.54
CA ASP A 77 13.98 10.55 52.17
C ASP A 77 13.00 10.66 53.35
N SER A 78 12.01 9.77 53.41
CA SER A 78 11.39 9.37 54.67
C SER A 78 10.73 8.00 54.50
N GLY A 79 11.29 7.02 55.20
CA GLY A 79 10.90 5.62 55.14
C GLY A 79 9.56 5.32 55.79
N LEU A 80 8.84 4.37 55.20
CA LEU A 80 7.74 3.64 55.81
C LEU A 80 7.77 2.18 55.30
N SER A 81 7.99 1.27 56.25
CA SER A 81 7.63 -0.16 56.30
C SER A 81 7.73 -1.00 55.01
N ARG A 82 8.76 -1.86 54.96
CA ARG A 82 8.81 -3.07 54.12
C ARG A 82 7.67 -4.00 54.52
N ALA A 83 6.55 -3.91 53.80
CA ALA A 83 5.71 -5.06 53.56
C ALA A 83 6.41 -5.90 52.48
N GLU A 84 6.57 -7.19 52.73
CA GLU A 84 6.96 -8.17 51.73
C GLU A 84 5.83 -8.23 50.69
N ASN A 85 5.89 -7.37 49.68
CA ASN A 85 5.04 -7.48 48.51
C ASN A 85 5.53 -8.70 47.72
N GLU A 86 4.72 -9.76 47.72
CA GLU A 86 4.76 -10.75 46.65
C GLU A 86 4.67 -9.99 45.33
N ASP A 87 5.76 -10.00 44.55
CA ASP A 87 5.79 -9.40 43.21
C ASP A 87 4.80 -10.17 42.34
N ASP A 88 3.61 -9.59 42.13
CA ASP A 88 2.49 -10.22 41.40
C ASP A 88 2.77 -10.40 39.90
N GLY A 89 4.02 -10.12 39.47
CA GLY A 89 4.46 -10.19 38.09
C GLY A 89 3.83 -9.12 37.19
N SER A 90 3.17 -8.11 37.76
CA SER A 90 2.51 -7.08 36.98
C SER A 90 3.45 -5.96 36.53
N VAL A 91 3.20 -5.46 35.33
CA VAL A 91 3.96 -4.38 34.71
C VAL A 91 3.05 -3.18 34.54
N TYR A 92 3.52 -2.02 34.99
CA TYR A 92 2.79 -0.77 34.84
C TYR A 92 3.36 0.06 33.68
N ALA A 93 2.49 0.43 32.74
CA ALA A 93 2.81 1.38 31.68
C ALA A 93 1.89 2.59 31.82
N HIS A 94 2.43 3.73 32.25
CA HIS A 94 1.67 4.98 32.41
C HIS A 94 0.37 4.80 33.23
N GLY A 95 0.47 4.10 34.38
CA GLY A 95 -0.67 3.81 35.26
C GLY A 95 -1.55 2.64 34.82
N ARG A 96 -1.38 2.12 33.60
CA ARG A 96 -2.08 0.91 33.16
C ARG A 96 -1.34 -0.34 33.65
N ARG A 97 -2.03 -1.17 34.44
CA ARG A 97 -1.56 -2.49 34.87
C ARG A 97 -1.68 -3.51 33.74
N TRP A 98 -0.61 -4.25 33.53
CA TRP A 98 -0.52 -5.40 32.63
C TRP A 98 -0.06 -6.61 33.43
N ILE A 99 -0.65 -7.77 33.19
CA ILE A 99 -0.34 -9.02 33.89
C ILE A 99 0.10 -10.05 32.86
N HIS A 100 1.08 -10.89 33.20
CA HIS A 100 1.48 -11.99 32.32
C HIS A 100 0.28 -12.90 32.01
N CYS A 101 0.15 -13.31 30.77
CA CYS A 101 -0.91 -14.19 30.30
C CYS A 101 -0.29 -15.40 29.60
N ASP A 102 -0.39 -16.57 30.25
CA ASP A 102 0.21 -17.80 29.74
C ASP A 102 -0.44 -18.22 28.41
N ALA A 103 -1.77 -18.08 28.31
CA ALA A 103 -2.50 -18.37 27.09
C ALA A 103 -3.81 -17.58 26.97
N VAL A 104 -4.13 -17.21 25.73
CA VAL A 104 -5.44 -16.68 25.33
C VAL A 104 -6.15 -17.77 24.53
N LEU A 105 -7.14 -18.41 25.14
CA LEU A 105 -7.80 -19.59 24.57
C LEU A 105 -9.11 -19.28 23.84
N ILE A 106 -9.69 -18.10 24.08
CA ILE A 106 -11.00 -17.71 23.56
C ILE A 106 -10.83 -16.43 22.74
N ASP A 107 -11.23 -16.44 21.47
CA ASP A 107 -11.36 -15.22 20.68
C ASP A 107 -12.76 -14.62 20.92
N PRO A 108 -12.89 -13.42 21.51
CA PRO A 108 -14.19 -12.79 21.69
C PRO A 108 -14.95 -12.57 20.38
N ALA A 109 -14.26 -12.50 19.24
CA ALA A 109 -14.90 -12.38 17.93
C ALA A 109 -15.60 -13.67 17.47
N ASP A 110 -15.32 -14.84 18.05
CA ASP A 110 -15.98 -16.10 17.71
C ASP A 110 -17.46 -16.11 18.12
N PHE A 111 -17.83 -15.25 19.08
CA PHE A 111 -19.24 -15.06 19.48
C PHE A 111 -20.00 -14.08 18.58
N VAL A 112 -19.32 -13.47 17.60
CA VAL A 112 -19.93 -12.60 16.60
C VAL A 112 -20.18 -13.41 15.34
N LEU A 113 -21.35 -13.22 14.70
CA LEU A 113 -21.68 -13.93 13.47
C LEU A 113 -20.62 -13.68 12.39
N ALA A 114 -20.07 -14.75 11.83
CA ALA A 114 -19.11 -14.67 10.73
C ALA A 114 -19.71 -13.89 9.56
N ARG A 115 -18.97 -12.87 9.10
CA ARG A 115 -19.38 -11.99 7.99
C ARG A 115 -18.52 -12.27 6.77
N LYS A 116 -19.17 -12.63 5.67
CA LYS A 116 -18.51 -12.71 4.36
C LYS A 116 -18.74 -11.40 3.60
N ALA A 117 -17.69 -10.92 2.94
CA ALA A 117 -17.82 -9.79 2.04
C ALA A 117 -18.86 -10.09 0.95
N SER A 118 -19.73 -9.13 0.68
CA SER A 118 -20.80 -9.26 -0.30
C SER A 118 -21.10 -7.91 -0.95
N ILE A 119 -21.70 -7.98 -2.12
CA ILE A 119 -22.09 -6.82 -2.90
C ILE A 119 -23.63 -6.74 -2.92
N HIS A 120 -24.16 -5.56 -2.64
CA HIS A 120 -25.59 -5.26 -2.75
C HIS A 120 -25.92 -4.91 -4.19
N TRP A 121 -26.42 -5.91 -4.92
CA TRP A 121 -26.85 -5.73 -6.31
C TRP A 121 -28.22 -5.07 -6.39
N PRO A 122 -28.40 -4.05 -7.24
CA PRO A 122 -29.72 -3.53 -7.57
C PRO A 122 -30.62 -4.63 -8.14
N SER A 123 -31.93 -4.55 -7.90
CA SER A 123 -32.88 -5.60 -8.29
C SER A 123 -32.85 -5.93 -9.80
N HIS A 124 -32.61 -4.93 -10.63
CA HIS A 124 -32.50 -5.08 -12.08
C HIS A 124 -31.20 -5.74 -12.56
N LEU A 125 -30.22 -5.98 -11.66
CA LEU A 125 -28.96 -6.69 -11.91
C LEU A 125 -28.83 -7.95 -11.03
N LEU A 126 -29.89 -8.34 -10.33
CA LEU A 126 -29.89 -9.56 -9.50
C LEU A 126 -29.96 -10.83 -10.34
N LEU A 127 -30.66 -10.79 -11.48
CA LEU A 127 -30.90 -11.92 -12.36
C LEU A 127 -29.95 -11.88 -13.57
N GLY A 128 -29.33 -13.01 -13.89
CA GLY A 128 -28.43 -13.18 -15.04
C GLY A 128 -26.94 -13.14 -14.72
N GLU A 129 -26.12 -13.40 -15.73
CA GLU A 129 -24.65 -13.31 -15.63
C GLU A 129 -24.21 -11.85 -15.54
N ARG A 130 -23.34 -11.57 -14.56
CA ARG A 130 -22.86 -10.21 -14.29
C ARG A 130 -21.59 -9.95 -15.10
N SER A 131 -21.69 -9.05 -16.07
CA SER A 131 -20.53 -8.60 -16.85
C SER A 131 -19.55 -7.79 -16.00
N PHE A 132 -18.27 -7.72 -16.40
CA PHE A 132 -17.29 -6.83 -15.77
C PHE A 132 -17.72 -5.35 -15.77
N VAL A 133 -18.45 -4.93 -16.81
CA VAL A 133 -19.01 -3.59 -16.93
C VAL A 133 -20.05 -3.32 -15.84
N SER A 134 -20.85 -4.32 -15.47
CA SER A 134 -21.80 -4.23 -14.37
C SER A 134 -21.10 -3.96 -13.03
N TYR A 135 -19.97 -4.63 -12.77
CA TYR A 135 -19.14 -4.35 -11.57
C TYR A 135 -18.56 -2.94 -11.61
N PHE A 136 -18.02 -2.51 -12.76
CA PHE A 136 -17.48 -1.16 -12.91
C PHE A 136 -18.52 -0.08 -12.58
N TYR A 137 -19.70 -0.15 -13.19
CA TYR A 137 -20.76 0.84 -12.93
C TYR A 137 -21.31 0.78 -11.51
N LEU A 138 -21.31 -0.40 -10.89
CA LEU A 138 -21.71 -0.54 -9.50
C LEU A 138 -20.73 0.15 -8.55
N MET A 139 -19.43 0.10 -8.84
CA MET A 139 -18.39 0.70 -8.00
C MET A 139 -18.11 2.17 -8.34
N TYR A 140 -18.46 2.61 -9.54
CA TYR A 140 -18.26 4.00 -9.97
C TYR A 140 -19.16 4.97 -9.18
N PRO A 141 -18.68 6.15 -8.76
CA PRO A 141 -19.48 7.14 -8.03
C PRO A 141 -20.52 7.82 -8.93
N MET A 142 -21.60 7.11 -9.25
CA MET A 142 -22.64 7.58 -10.16
C MET A 142 -23.30 8.89 -9.69
N GLY A 143 -23.29 9.18 -8.38
CA GLY A 143 -23.82 10.40 -7.81
C GLY A 143 -23.10 11.68 -8.26
N SER A 144 -21.79 11.62 -8.54
CA SER A 144 -21.02 12.77 -9.02
C SER A 144 -20.98 12.90 -10.54
N LEU A 145 -21.44 11.88 -11.28
CA LEU A 145 -21.28 11.80 -12.74
C LEU A 145 -21.92 12.99 -13.46
N GLN A 146 -23.14 13.36 -13.06
CA GLN A 146 -23.86 14.47 -13.69
C GLN A 146 -23.10 15.78 -13.53
N THR A 147 -22.63 16.06 -12.30
CA THR A 147 -21.82 17.24 -12.00
C THR A 147 -20.51 17.23 -12.79
N THR A 148 -19.80 16.10 -12.84
CA THR A 148 -18.56 15.97 -13.61
C THR A 148 -18.78 16.29 -15.09
N ILE A 149 -19.85 15.78 -15.71
CA ILE A 149 -20.15 16.06 -17.12
C ILE A 149 -20.54 17.52 -17.32
N GLN A 150 -21.40 18.08 -16.46
CA GLN A 150 -21.84 19.48 -16.57
C GLN A 150 -20.66 20.44 -16.47
N GLU A 151 -19.82 20.28 -15.45
CA GLU A 151 -18.70 21.18 -15.17
C GLU A 151 -17.57 21.03 -16.20
N THR A 152 -17.35 19.82 -16.69
CA THR A 152 -16.46 19.59 -17.83
C THR A 152 -17.00 20.28 -19.09
N ASN A 153 -18.31 20.17 -19.36
CA ASN A 153 -18.94 20.82 -20.51
C ASN A 153 -18.91 22.34 -20.45
N THR A 154 -19.07 22.95 -19.27
CA THR A 154 -18.90 24.40 -19.08
C THR A 154 -17.55 24.86 -19.62
N LEU A 155 -16.46 24.19 -19.20
CA LEU A 155 -15.12 24.54 -19.66
C LEU A 155 -14.88 24.21 -21.15
N LEU A 156 -15.46 23.12 -21.66
CA LEU A 156 -15.40 22.80 -23.09
C LEU A 156 -16.05 23.91 -23.94
N VAL A 157 -17.22 24.40 -23.53
CA VAL A 157 -17.94 25.49 -24.22
C VAL A 157 -17.14 26.79 -24.15
N GLU A 158 -16.60 27.16 -22.99
CA GLU A 158 -15.71 28.33 -22.83
C GLU A 158 -14.52 28.27 -23.80
N ARG A 159 -13.98 27.07 -24.03
CA ARG A 159 -12.86 26.81 -24.96
C ARG A 159 -13.29 26.59 -26.41
N ARG A 160 -14.58 26.77 -26.73
CA ARG A 160 -15.17 26.53 -28.07
C ARG A 160 -14.95 25.10 -28.59
N GLN A 161 -15.03 24.14 -27.68
CA GLN A 161 -14.92 22.70 -27.95
C GLN A 161 -16.31 22.04 -27.86
N GLY A 162 -16.48 20.88 -28.50
CA GLY A 162 -17.73 20.13 -28.44
C GLY A 162 -17.99 19.59 -27.04
N VAL A 163 -19.24 19.69 -26.59
CA VAL A 163 -19.72 19.10 -25.33
C VAL A 163 -19.73 17.58 -25.42
N ILE A 164 -19.66 16.93 -24.25
CA ILE A 164 -19.69 15.47 -24.13
C ILE A 164 -20.93 14.97 -23.41
N GLY A 165 -21.37 13.77 -23.80
CA GLY A 165 -22.37 12.99 -23.06
C GLY A 165 -21.76 11.95 -22.12
N ARG A 166 -22.63 11.23 -21.39
CA ARG A 166 -22.25 10.09 -20.51
C ARG A 166 -21.46 9.02 -21.26
N GLY A 167 -21.90 8.68 -22.47
CA GLY A 167 -21.25 7.65 -23.29
C GLY A 167 -19.82 8.01 -23.68
N GLU A 168 -19.58 9.26 -24.07
CA GLU A 168 -18.23 9.74 -24.42
C GLU A 168 -17.33 9.78 -23.19
N PHE A 169 -17.85 10.24 -22.05
CA PHE A 169 -17.09 10.21 -20.80
C PHE A 169 -16.65 8.78 -20.41
N PHE A 170 -17.54 7.80 -20.49
CA PHE A 170 -17.16 6.40 -20.21
C PHE A 170 -16.28 5.78 -21.29
N ARG A 171 -16.40 6.17 -22.57
CA ARG A 171 -15.42 5.79 -23.60
C ARG A 171 -14.04 6.37 -23.30
N TRP A 172 -13.97 7.59 -22.76
CA TRP A 172 -12.70 8.18 -22.32
C TRP A 172 -12.08 7.38 -21.18
N ILE A 173 -12.86 7.02 -20.15
CA ILE A 173 -12.38 6.15 -19.06
C ILE A 173 -11.96 4.77 -19.59
N GLY A 174 -12.78 4.14 -20.44
CA GLY A 174 -12.48 2.84 -21.03
C GLY A 174 -11.21 2.86 -21.88
N SER A 175 -11.00 3.94 -22.64
CA SER A 175 -9.75 4.16 -23.39
C SER A 175 -8.55 4.27 -22.45
N ARG A 176 -8.68 4.96 -21.31
CA ARG A 176 -7.63 5.01 -20.28
C ARG A 176 -7.31 3.64 -19.70
N LEU A 177 -8.32 2.83 -19.38
CA LEU A 177 -8.12 1.46 -18.91
C LEU A 177 -7.49 0.56 -19.99
N ALA A 178 -7.81 0.77 -21.26
CA ALA A 178 -7.16 0.05 -22.35
C ALA A 178 -5.66 0.41 -22.47
N MET A 179 -5.28 1.68 -22.22
CA MET A 179 -3.87 2.11 -22.21
C MET A 179 -3.06 1.40 -21.11
N THR A 180 -3.68 1.04 -19.98
CA THR A 180 -2.99 0.30 -18.91
C THR A 180 -2.76 -1.16 -19.26
N LEU A 181 -3.61 -1.76 -20.10
CA LEU A 181 -3.46 -3.13 -20.58
C LEU A 181 -2.50 -3.23 -21.79
N GLU A 182 -2.40 -2.18 -22.59
CA GLU A 182 -1.50 -2.10 -23.74
C GLU A 182 -0.65 -0.83 -23.66
N PRO A 183 0.32 -0.74 -22.72
CA PRO A 183 1.16 0.43 -22.59
C PRO A 183 2.01 0.62 -23.85
N ARG A 184 1.97 1.83 -24.41
CA ARG A 184 2.73 2.20 -25.61
C ARG A 184 3.74 3.30 -25.30
N ARG A 185 4.94 3.14 -25.84
CA ARG A 185 5.98 4.18 -25.75
C ARG A 185 5.67 5.31 -26.73
N GLY A 186 5.88 6.54 -26.28
CA GLY A 186 5.77 7.74 -27.11
C GLY A 186 4.61 8.64 -26.71
N PRO A 187 4.29 9.66 -27.51
CA PRO A 187 3.20 10.57 -27.21
C PRO A 187 1.85 9.86 -27.26
N LEU A 188 0.86 10.45 -26.58
CA LEU A 188 -0.53 9.98 -26.54
C LEU A 188 -1.11 9.67 -27.94
N THR A 189 -0.69 10.39 -28.98
CA THR A 189 -1.16 10.19 -30.36
C THR A 189 -0.84 8.80 -30.92
N VAL A 190 0.16 8.08 -30.38
CA VAL A 190 0.53 6.73 -30.82
C VAL A 190 -0.63 5.75 -30.67
N TYR A 191 -1.51 5.93 -29.67
CA TYR A 191 -2.71 5.11 -29.49
C TYR A 191 -3.73 5.30 -30.64
N TRP A 192 -3.66 6.40 -31.39
CA TRP A 192 -4.54 6.70 -32.52
C TRP A 192 -3.93 6.42 -33.89
N ASN A 193 -2.68 5.92 -33.94
CA ASN A 193 -2.09 5.53 -35.21
C ASN A 193 -2.84 4.34 -35.80
N ALA A 194 -3.18 4.44 -37.09
CA ALA A 194 -3.81 3.37 -37.87
C ALA A 194 -2.79 2.38 -38.45
N SER A 195 -1.51 2.73 -38.45
CA SER A 195 -0.41 1.89 -38.91
C SER A 195 0.77 1.93 -37.94
N VAL A 196 1.63 0.92 -38.06
CA VAL A 196 2.86 0.79 -37.27
C VAL A 196 4.00 1.41 -38.10
N PRO A 197 4.91 2.20 -37.50
CA PRO A 197 6.04 2.78 -38.23
C PRO A 197 6.85 1.73 -39.00
N GLU A 198 7.36 2.10 -40.17
CA GLU A 198 8.18 1.22 -40.98
C GLU A 198 9.38 0.71 -40.18
N ARG A 199 9.69 -0.60 -40.28
CA ARG A 199 10.73 -1.31 -39.52
C ARG A 199 10.47 -1.48 -38.01
N SER A 200 9.27 -1.19 -37.51
CA SER A 200 8.89 -1.53 -36.14
C SER A 200 8.01 -2.80 -36.09
N VAL A 201 8.15 -3.57 -35.01
CA VAL A 201 7.38 -4.81 -34.79
C VAL A 201 6.23 -4.49 -33.84
N GLY A 202 4.98 -4.65 -34.28
CA GLY A 202 3.81 -4.41 -33.45
C GLY A 202 2.49 -4.40 -34.22
N THR A 203 1.40 -4.13 -33.51
CA THR A 203 0.08 -3.83 -34.07
C THR A 203 -0.28 -2.37 -33.80
N ALA A 204 -0.95 -1.72 -34.74
CA ALA A 204 -1.46 -0.37 -34.54
C ALA A 204 -2.61 -0.42 -33.51
N ALA A 205 -2.65 0.52 -32.57
CA ALA A 205 -3.71 0.53 -31.55
C ALA A 205 -5.04 0.97 -32.15
N ASN A 206 -5.01 1.99 -33.02
CA ASN A 206 -6.17 2.53 -33.73
C ASN A 206 -7.38 2.77 -32.83
N PHE A 207 -7.16 3.39 -31.66
CA PHE A 207 -8.22 3.65 -30.67
C PHE A 207 -9.36 4.50 -31.24
N GLY A 208 -9.07 5.30 -32.27
CA GLY A 208 -10.06 6.05 -33.04
C GLY A 208 -11.16 5.15 -33.60
N GLN A 209 -10.78 4.10 -34.32
CA GLN A 209 -11.71 3.13 -34.88
C GLN A 209 -12.25 2.17 -33.81
N LEU A 210 -11.38 1.70 -32.91
CA LEU A 210 -11.72 0.65 -31.94
C LEU A 210 -12.73 1.12 -30.89
N TYR A 211 -12.56 2.34 -30.36
CA TYR A 211 -13.40 2.88 -29.29
C TYR A 211 -14.31 4.02 -29.75
N GLY A 212 -14.23 4.42 -31.03
CA GLY A 212 -15.10 5.46 -31.59
C GLY A 212 -14.91 6.82 -30.92
N MET A 213 -13.66 7.18 -30.59
CA MET A 213 -13.30 8.48 -30.01
C MET A 213 -12.05 9.01 -30.71
N THR A 214 -12.09 10.23 -31.22
CA THR A 214 -10.92 10.85 -31.87
C THR A 214 -9.86 11.26 -30.85
N CYS A 215 -8.58 11.30 -31.26
CA CYS A 215 -7.49 11.78 -30.40
C CYS A 215 -7.76 13.20 -29.88
N ARG A 216 -8.34 14.06 -30.73
CA ARG A 216 -8.71 15.43 -30.39
C ARG A 216 -9.79 15.46 -29.31
N THR A 217 -10.84 14.67 -29.46
CA THR A 217 -11.91 14.55 -28.44
C THR A 217 -11.33 14.06 -27.12
N PHE A 218 -10.49 13.04 -27.14
CA PHE A 218 -9.86 12.50 -25.94
C PHE A 218 -9.01 13.56 -25.19
N GLN A 219 -8.18 14.30 -25.92
CA GLN A 219 -7.36 15.39 -25.37
C GLN A 219 -8.21 16.55 -24.83
N ASN A 220 -9.27 16.93 -25.55
CA ASN A 220 -10.20 17.96 -25.10
C ASN A 220 -10.83 17.59 -23.76
N ILE A 221 -11.40 16.38 -23.65
CA ILE A 221 -11.97 15.85 -22.41
C ILE A 221 -10.94 15.93 -21.30
N GLN A 222 -9.77 15.32 -21.49
CA GLN A 222 -8.71 15.27 -20.49
C GLN A 222 -8.29 16.66 -20.00
N SER A 223 -8.20 17.64 -20.89
CA SER A 223 -7.79 19.01 -20.54
C SER A 223 -8.88 19.81 -19.82
N ALA A 224 -10.14 19.38 -19.89
CA ALA A 224 -11.30 20.10 -19.41
C ALA A 224 -12.00 19.43 -18.22
N LEU A 225 -11.54 18.25 -17.78
CA LEU A 225 -12.15 17.51 -16.66
C LEU A 225 -12.25 18.38 -15.40
N ARG A 226 -13.48 18.49 -14.88
CA ARG A 226 -13.79 19.12 -13.60
C ARG A 226 -14.70 18.19 -12.80
N PHE A 227 -14.37 17.97 -11.53
CA PHE A 227 -15.16 17.11 -10.63
C PHE A 227 -15.99 17.88 -9.60
N ALA A 228 -15.80 19.19 -9.53
CA ALA A 228 -16.43 20.08 -8.56
C ALA A 228 -17.28 21.13 -9.25
N LEU A 229 -18.27 21.64 -8.52
CA LEU A 229 -19.11 22.74 -8.97
C LEU A 229 -18.26 23.99 -9.17
N SER A 230 -18.54 24.77 -10.22
CA SER A 230 -17.82 26.03 -10.49
C SER A 230 -17.97 27.07 -9.36
N GLN A 231 -18.96 26.91 -8.47
CA GLN A 231 -19.22 27.77 -7.30
C GLN A 231 -18.93 27.04 -5.97
N ALA A 232 -18.03 26.05 -5.96
CA ALA A 232 -17.70 25.35 -4.72
C ALA A 232 -17.11 26.30 -3.65
N PRO A 233 -17.24 25.97 -2.35
CA PRO A 233 -16.78 26.84 -1.27
C PRO A 233 -15.28 27.13 -1.36
N ALA A 234 -14.92 28.41 -1.50
CA ALA A 234 -13.54 28.85 -1.66
C ALA A 234 -12.64 28.52 -0.46
N ASP A 235 -13.23 28.14 0.68
CA ASP A 235 -12.53 27.80 1.92
C ASP A 235 -12.09 26.33 2.03
N ASP A 236 -12.51 25.45 1.11
CA ASP A 236 -11.97 24.08 0.98
C ASP A 236 -10.94 24.00 -0.17
N PRO A 237 -9.62 23.96 0.12
CA PRO A 237 -8.58 23.86 -0.88
C PRO A 237 -8.72 22.60 -1.75
N TRP A 238 -9.33 21.53 -1.20
CA TRP A 238 -9.55 20.27 -1.91
C TRP A 238 -10.88 20.20 -2.64
N GLN A 239 -11.63 21.32 -2.73
CA GLN A 239 -12.96 21.36 -3.36
C GLN A 239 -12.98 20.69 -4.74
N ALA A 240 -11.91 20.83 -5.53
CA ALA A 240 -11.78 20.31 -6.88
C ALA A 240 -11.98 18.79 -6.99
N VAL A 241 -11.73 18.04 -5.92
CA VAL A 241 -11.87 16.56 -5.86
C VAL A 241 -12.73 16.07 -4.70
N ARG A 242 -13.09 16.94 -3.75
CA ARG A 242 -13.86 16.59 -2.54
C ARG A 242 -15.15 15.86 -2.88
N LEU A 243 -15.93 16.40 -3.82
CA LEU A 243 -17.21 15.82 -4.21
C LEU A 243 -17.05 14.40 -4.77
N LEU A 244 -16.02 14.18 -5.59
CA LEU A 244 -15.73 12.87 -6.17
C LEU A 244 -15.39 11.83 -5.08
N ILE A 245 -14.49 12.20 -4.17
CA ILE A 245 -14.05 11.31 -3.08
C ILE A 245 -15.21 10.98 -2.14
N ASN A 246 -16.01 11.98 -1.77
CA ASN A 246 -17.21 11.77 -0.94
C ASN A 246 -18.22 10.85 -1.65
N SER A 247 -18.47 11.08 -2.95
CA SER A 247 -19.39 10.25 -3.73
C SER A 247 -18.90 8.81 -3.86
N PHE A 248 -17.59 8.61 -3.90
CA PHE A 248 -16.99 7.28 -3.93
C PHE A 248 -17.14 6.53 -2.61
N ASN A 249 -16.87 7.21 -1.50
CA ASN A 249 -17.08 6.65 -0.16
C ASN A 249 -18.56 6.28 0.05
N GLU A 250 -19.49 7.16 -0.29
CA GLU A 250 -20.93 6.89 -0.16
C GLU A 250 -21.40 5.76 -1.08
N GLN A 251 -20.89 5.70 -2.33
CA GLN A 251 -21.23 4.62 -3.25
C GLN A 251 -20.79 3.26 -2.69
N ARG A 252 -19.55 3.16 -2.22
CA ARG A 252 -18.99 1.92 -1.66
C ARG A 252 -19.72 1.48 -0.40
N LYS A 253 -20.01 2.43 0.50
CA LYS A 253 -20.81 2.21 1.70
C LYS A 253 -22.20 1.64 1.36
N ARG A 254 -22.81 2.08 0.26
CA ARG A 254 -24.12 1.59 -0.18
C ARG A 254 -24.07 0.21 -0.82
N VAL A 255 -23.04 -0.09 -1.61
CA VAL A 255 -23.02 -1.28 -2.48
C VAL A 255 -22.16 -2.42 -1.94
N ILE A 256 -21.33 -2.19 -0.94
CA ILE A 256 -20.43 -3.22 -0.38
C ILE A 256 -20.76 -3.44 1.09
N SER A 257 -21.04 -4.70 1.44
CA SER A 257 -20.96 -5.19 2.80
C SER A 257 -19.62 -5.87 2.98
N PRO A 258 -18.66 -5.29 3.73
CA PRO A 258 -17.36 -5.92 3.93
C PRO A 258 -17.48 -7.14 4.85
N GLY A 259 -16.46 -7.99 4.80
CA GLY A 259 -16.25 -9.17 5.64
C GLY A 259 -15.97 -8.83 7.10
N ALA A 260 -15.37 -9.78 7.81
CA ALA A 260 -15.14 -9.66 9.25
C ALA A 260 -13.96 -8.76 9.61
N VAL A 261 -12.99 -8.61 8.69
CA VAL A 261 -11.75 -7.86 8.92
C VAL A 261 -11.65 -6.69 7.94
N LEU A 262 -11.30 -5.53 8.47
CA LEU A 262 -11.02 -4.29 7.75
C LEU A 262 -9.54 -3.97 7.94
N CYS A 263 -8.90 -3.39 6.93
CA CYS A 263 -7.51 -2.94 6.99
C CYS A 263 -7.47 -1.43 6.82
N VAL A 264 -6.75 -0.73 7.70
CA VAL A 264 -6.49 0.71 7.60
C VAL A 264 -5.01 0.95 7.34
N ASP A 265 -4.72 1.70 6.29
CA ASP A 265 -3.36 2.08 5.91
C ASP A 265 -3.36 3.34 5.02
N GLU A 266 -2.18 3.83 4.68
CA GLU A 266 -1.99 4.89 3.69
C GLU A 266 -1.96 4.37 2.25
N CYS A 267 -2.54 5.15 1.35
CA CYS A 267 -2.29 5.03 -0.08
C CYS A 267 -1.87 6.38 -0.68
N MET A 268 -1.00 6.35 -1.69
CA MET A 268 -0.48 7.56 -2.34
C MET A 268 -1.05 7.69 -3.76
N SER A 269 -1.48 8.88 -4.15
CA SER A 269 -1.66 9.24 -5.55
C SER A 269 -0.47 10.09 -5.98
N SER A 270 0.40 9.55 -6.82
CA SER A 270 1.60 10.26 -7.29
C SER A 270 1.28 11.61 -7.91
N TRP A 271 2.12 12.62 -7.64
CA TRP A 271 1.97 13.98 -8.18
C TRP A 271 3.32 14.57 -8.55
N GLN A 272 3.48 14.86 -9.84
CA GLN A 272 4.69 15.51 -10.40
C GLN A 272 4.48 17.01 -10.65
N GLY A 273 3.27 17.53 -10.41
CA GLY A 273 2.98 18.95 -10.52
C GLY A 273 3.53 19.77 -9.36
N ARG A 274 3.19 21.06 -9.34
CA ARG A 274 3.62 21.98 -8.28
C ARG A 274 2.68 21.91 -7.07
N GLU A 275 3.14 22.39 -5.93
CA GLU A 275 2.37 22.50 -4.68
C GLU A 275 1.86 23.94 -4.53
N GLU A 276 0.64 24.10 -4.02
CA GLU A 276 -0.06 25.39 -3.91
C GLU A 276 0.77 26.44 -3.15
N LYS A 277 1.54 25.98 -2.16
CA LYS A 277 2.52 26.76 -1.40
C LYS A 277 3.48 27.57 -2.28
N TYR A 278 3.78 27.10 -3.49
CA TYR A 278 4.72 27.73 -4.41
C TYR A 278 4.04 28.28 -5.68
N THR A 279 2.83 27.84 -6.02
CA THR A 279 2.10 28.26 -7.22
C THR A 279 0.59 28.20 -7.04
N HIS A 280 -0.12 29.22 -7.51
CA HIS A 280 -1.58 29.34 -7.40
C HIS A 280 -2.40 28.18 -8.04
N ASP A 281 -1.79 27.38 -8.91
CA ASP A 281 -2.40 26.24 -9.61
C ASP A 281 -1.84 24.88 -9.13
N GLY A 282 -1.12 24.87 -7.99
CA GLY A 282 -0.54 23.66 -7.42
C GLY A 282 -1.53 22.83 -6.60
N ILE A 283 -1.15 21.61 -6.25
CA ILE A 283 -1.92 20.76 -5.32
C ILE A 283 -1.94 21.38 -3.91
N PRO A 284 -3.08 21.36 -3.19
CA PRO A 284 -3.18 22.04 -1.90
C PRO A 284 -2.20 21.55 -0.83
N HIS A 285 -1.96 20.25 -0.80
CA HIS A 285 -0.96 19.65 0.09
C HIS A 285 -0.23 18.53 -0.62
N LEU A 286 1.10 18.53 -0.51
CA LEU A 286 1.98 17.54 -1.11
C LEU A 286 2.72 16.77 -0.02
N THR A 287 2.46 15.47 0.08
CA THR A 287 3.23 14.58 0.96
C THR A 287 4.50 14.12 0.25
N LYS A 288 5.61 14.04 1.00
CA LYS A 288 6.90 13.52 0.53
C LYS A 288 7.41 12.42 1.48
N ILE A 289 7.40 11.18 1.01
CA ILE A 289 7.86 9.97 1.71
C ILE A 289 9.03 9.38 0.93
N GLN A 290 10.26 9.72 1.33
CA GLN A 290 11.49 9.39 0.58
C GLN A 290 11.69 7.91 0.23
N ARG A 291 11.10 7.00 1.00
CA ARG A 291 11.32 5.55 0.93
C ARG A 291 10.27 4.76 0.14
N LYS A 292 9.13 5.37 -0.23
CA LYS A 292 8.07 4.71 -1.00
C LYS A 292 8.39 4.87 -2.50
N PRO A 293 8.09 3.86 -3.36
CA PRO A 293 8.37 3.94 -4.80
C PRO A 293 7.77 5.20 -5.43
N GLU A 294 6.50 5.45 -5.15
CA GLU A 294 5.80 6.71 -5.45
C GLU A 294 5.63 7.52 -4.17
N GLY A 295 6.71 8.13 -3.71
CA GLY A 295 6.77 8.84 -2.43
C GLY A 295 6.26 10.29 -2.46
N VAL A 296 6.00 10.87 -3.62
CA VAL A 296 5.64 12.29 -3.76
C VAL A 296 4.26 12.40 -4.39
N GLY A 297 3.28 12.89 -3.63
CA GLY A 297 1.90 12.81 -4.06
C GLY A 297 0.86 13.36 -3.10
N ALA A 298 -0.39 13.17 -3.48
CA ALA A 298 -1.53 13.32 -2.59
C ALA A 298 -1.64 12.06 -1.74
N GLU A 299 -1.36 12.18 -0.45
CA GLU A 299 -1.56 11.08 0.49
C GLU A 299 -3.04 10.99 0.88
N LEU A 300 -3.54 9.76 0.89
CA LEU A 300 -4.88 9.42 1.33
C LEU A 300 -4.74 8.35 2.41
N LYS A 301 -5.47 8.50 3.50
CA LYS A 301 -5.69 7.41 4.46
C LYS A 301 -6.86 6.59 3.97
N SER A 302 -6.77 5.28 4.02
CA SER A 302 -7.75 4.40 3.40
C SER A 302 -8.18 3.28 4.34
N ILE A 303 -9.40 2.81 4.16
CA ILE A 303 -9.91 1.59 4.77
C ILE A 303 -10.37 0.64 3.68
N GLY A 304 -9.96 -0.62 3.78
CA GLY A 304 -10.27 -1.67 2.82
C GLY A 304 -10.80 -2.93 3.49
N ASP A 305 -11.47 -3.77 2.71
CA ASP A 305 -11.87 -5.10 3.13
C ASP A 305 -10.65 -6.03 3.18
N GLY A 306 -10.41 -6.64 4.34
CA GLY A 306 -9.22 -7.46 4.59
C GLY A 306 -9.17 -8.74 3.76
N ASP A 307 -10.32 -9.27 3.32
CA ASP A 307 -10.41 -10.53 2.59
C ASP A 307 -10.35 -10.30 1.08
N THR A 308 -11.08 -9.29 0.57
CA THR A 308 -11.19 -9.03 -0.87
C THR A 308 -10.23 -7.98 -1.39
N GLY A 309 -9.60 -7.19 -0.50
CA GLY A 309 -8.73 -6.08 -0.88
C GLY A 309 -9.44 -4.89 -1.52
N ILE A 310 -10.78 -4.87 -1.48
CA ILE A 310 -11.55 -3.76 -2.04
C ILE A 310 -11.44 -2.58 -1.08
N LEU A 311 -10.94 -1.45 -1.57
CA LEU A 311 -10.99 -0.19 -0.81
C LEU A 311 -12.46 0.20 -0.58
N LEU A 312 -12.76 0.68 0.62
CA LEU A 312 -14.12 1.00 1.06
C LEU A 312 -14.28 2.50 1.34
N GLY A 313 -13.23 3.15 1.87
CA GLY A 313 -13.27 4.57 2.20
C GLY A 313 -11.90 5.23 2.09
N LEU A 314 -11.90 6.53 1.80
CA LEU A 314 -10.74 7.40 1.67
C LEU A 314 -10.90 8.65 2.53
N ASP A 315 -9.84 9.07 3.21
CA ASP A 315 -9.72 10.33 3.96
C ASP A 315 -8.45 11.08 3.52
N ILE A 316 -8.60 12.33 3.09
CA ILE A 316 -7.50 13.09 2.47
C ILE A 316 -6.50 13.57 3.52
N MET A 317 -5.19 13.49 3.24
CA MET A 317 -4.19 14.19 4.03
C MET A 317 -4.13 15.68 3.63
N GLU A 318 -4.69 16.54 4.47
CA GLU A 318 -4.88 17.98 4.16
C GLU A 318 -3.82 18.90 4.79
N GLY A 319 -2.71 18.31 5.21
CA GLY A 319 -1.69 18.98 6.00
C GLY A 319 -2.04 19.12 7.48
N ALA A 320 -1.01 19.38 8.29
CA ALA A 320 -1.11 19.28 9.75
C ALA A 320 -2.19 20.19 10.38
N GLN A 321 -2.38 21.41 9.86
CA GLN A 321 -3.35 22.36 10.43
C GLN A 321 -4.79 21.89 10.22
N ARG A 322 -5.15 21.48 9.00
CA ARG A 322 -6.50 20.98 8.70
C ARG A 322 -6.74 19.61 9.32
N GLN A 323 -5.72 18.76 9.42
CA GLN A 323 -5.86 17.48 10.13
C GLN A 323 -6.23 17.66 11.60
N ARG A 324 -5.72 18.72 12.27
CA ARG A 324 -6.12 19.07 13.65
C ARG A 324 -7.57 19.51 13.78
N GLN A 325 -8.17 20.01 12.69
CA GLN A 325 -9.58 20.46 12.66
C GLN A 325 -10.55 19.30 12.36
N LYS A 326 -10.06 18.16 11.85
CA LYS A 326 -10.93 17.01 11.56
C LYS A 326 -11.44 16.38 12.85
N ALA A 327 -12.63 15.76 12.73
CA ALA A 327 -13.27 15.03 13.81
C ALA A 327 -12.30 14.06 14.51
N TYR A 328 -12.44 13.96 15.83
CA TYR A 328 -11.66 13.13 16.74
C TYR A 328 -10.19 13.56 16.97
N ASN A 329 -9.64 14.51 16.21
CA ASN A 329 -8.22 14.87 16.35
C ASN A 329 -7.92 15.55 17.70
N ALA A 330 -8.73 16.54 18.08
CA ALA A 330 -8.53 17.29 19.32
C ALA A 330 -8.54 16.39 20.57
N GLU A 331 -9.35 15.34 20.56
CA GLU A 331 -9.52 14.42 21.70
C GLU A 331 -8.47 13.31 21.70
N PHE A 332 -8.19 12.70 20.55
CA PHE A 332 -7.44 11.45 20.49
C PHE A 332 -6.10 11.54 19.76
N GLY A 333 -5.84 12.61 19.02
CA GLY A 333 -4.68 12.77 18.16
C GLY A 333 -4.84 12.09 16.80
N GLU A 334 -3.92 12.38 15.88
CA GLU A 334 -4.08 12.08 14.44
C GLU A 334 -4.28 10.59 14.12
N GLY A 335 -3.38 9.71 14.59
CA GLY A 335 -3.42 8.28 14.26
C GLY A 335 -4.75 7.63 14.68
N THR A 336 -5.19 7.85 15.92
CA THR A 336 -6.48 7.33 16.40
C THR A 336 -7.65 8.00 15.68
N ALA A 337 -7.60 9.32 15.47
CA ALA A 337 -8.70 10.05 14.85
C ALA A 337 -8.99 9.59 13.41
N VAL A 338 -7.94 9.33 12.61
CA VAL A 338 -8.08 8.79 11.24
C VAL A 338 -8.81 7.46 11.26
N VAL A 339 -8.38 6.54 12.13
CA VAL A 339 -9.00 5.20 12.24
C VAL A 339 -10.48 5.32 12.62
N LEU A 340 -10.80 6.17 13.59
CA LEU A 340 -12.20 6.40 13.99
C LEU A 340 -13.03 6.96 12.83
N ARG A 341 -12.55 7.98 12.10
CA ARG A 341 -13.30 8.54 10.95
C ARG A 341 -13.54 7.50 9.86
N LEU A 342 -12.53 6.71 9.51
CA LEU A 342 -12.65 5.67 8.48
C LEU A 342 -13.52 4.49 8.93
N ALA A 343 -13.48 4.12 10.21
CA ALA A 343 -14.21 3.00 10.77
C ALA A 343 -15.67 3.34 11.15
N GLN A 344 -16.02 4.62 11.27
CA GLN A 344 -17.36 5.10 11.65
C GLN A 344 -18.52 4.41 10.92
N PRO A 345 -18.48 4.15 9.59
CA PRO A 345 -19.58 3.47 8.89
C PRO A 345 -19.83 2.03 9.35
N TYR A 346 -18.88 1.43 10.07
CA TYR A 346 -18.92 0.05 10.52
C TYR A 346 -19.15 -0.09 12.02
N ALA A 347 -19.41 1.00 12.74
CA ALA A 347 -19.70 0.97 14.17
C ALA A 347 -20.87 0.00 14.50
N GLY A 348 -20.76 -0.69 15.63
CA GLY A 348 -21.72 -1.69 16.12
C GLY A 348 -21.68 -3.02 15.38
N SER A 349 -20.76 -3.21 14.42
CA SER A 349 -20.78 -4.42 13.58
C SER A 349 -19.97 -5.60 14.13
N GLY A 350 -19.16 -5.39 15.17
CA GLY A 350 -18.26 -6.42 15.72
C GLY A 350 -17.13 -6.81 14.77
N ARG A 351 -16.82 -5.99 13.76
CA ARG A 351 -15.69 -6.22 12.84
C ARG A 351 -14.36 -5.91 13.52
N THR A 352 -13.29 -6.40 12.91
CA THR A 352 -11.92 -6.10 13.33
C THR A 352 -11.28 -5.09 12.41
N VAL A 353 -10.64 -4.08 12.98
CA VAL A 353 -9.77 -3.16 12.25
C VAL A 353 -8.32 -3.58 12.49
N VAL A 354 -7.62 -3.92 11.41
CA VAL A 354 -6.18 -4.16 11.39
C VAL A 354 -5.50 -2.90 10.88
N ALA A 355 -4.45 -2.44 11.55
CA ALA A 355 -3.75 -1.25 11.11
C ALA A 355 -2.24 -1.29 11.36
N ASP A 356 -1.53 -0.45 10.62
CA ASP A 356 -0.10 -0.28 10.70
C ASP A 356 0.36 0.51 11.96
N SER A 357 1.67 0.71 12.08
CA SER A 357 2.26 1.40 13.22
C SER A 357 1.97 2.90 13.32
N ALA A 358 1.57 3.57 12.23
CA ALA A 358 1.13 4.96 12.27
C ALA A 358 -0.22 5.10 12.98
N PHE A 359 -1.03 4.04 12.98
CA PHE A 359 -2.40 4.02 13.52
C PHE A 359 -2.54 3.24 14.84
N ALA A 360 -1.58 2.36 15.13
CA ALA A 360 -1.66 1.43 16.26
C ALA A 360 -1.21 2.05 17.59
N SER A 361 -2.13 2.05 18.56
CA SER A 361 -1.87 2.40 19.95
C SER A 361 -2.90 1.76 20.88
N VAL A 362 -2.62 1.70 22.19
CA VAL A 362 -3.61 1.31 23.20
C VAL A 362 -4.85 2.21 23.13
N LYS A 363 -4.64 3.51 22.88
CA LYS A 363 -5.74 4.47 22.71
C LYS A 363 -6.65 4.09 21.55
N THR A 364 -6.08 3.78 20.38
CA THR A 364 -6.85 3.36 19.19
C THR A 364 -7.71 2.14 19.48
N LEU A 365 -7.13 1.11 20.11
CA LEU A 365 -7.88 -0.09 20.52
C LEU A 365 -9.04 0.25 21.44
N VAL A 366 -8.76 1.01 22.51
CA VAL A 366 -9.77 1.34 23.51
C VAL A 366 -10.94 2.09 22.88
N GLN A 367 -10.67 3.12 22.07
CA GLN A 367 -11.74 3.92 21.46
C GLN A 367 -12.57 3.13 20.43
N LEU A 368 -11.94 2.28 19.61
CA LEU A 368 -12.69 1.41 18.69
C LEU A 368 -13.59 0.44 19.44
N ASN A 369 -13.10 -0.14 20.53
CA ASN A 369 -13.87 -1.08 21.32
C ASN A 369 -15.02 -0.39 22.06
N SER A 370 -14.75 0.71 22.78
CA SER A 370 -15.74 1.36 23.64
C SER A 370 -16.71 2.25 22.89
N MET A 371 -16.26 3.00 21.88
CA MET A 371 -17.11 3.94 21.14
C MET A 371 -17.77 3.31 19.91
N MET A 372 -17.11 2.33 19.28
CA MET A 372 -17.56 1.78 17.99
C MET A 372 -17.97 0.33 18.05
N GLY A 373 -17.77 -0.40 19.15
CA GLY A 373 -18.06 -1.84 19.21
C GLY A 373 -17.29 -2.63 18.13
N LEU A 374 -16.04 -2.24 17.90
CA LEU A 374 -15.12 -2.84 16.94
C LEU A 374 -13.89 -3.41 17.65
N TYR A 375 -13.41 -4.55 17.16
CA TYR A 375 -12.12 -5.09 17.58
C TYR A 375 -10.97 -4.39 16.84
N PHE A 376 -9.78 -4.43 17.40
CA PHE A 376 -8.59 -3.82 16.84
C PHE A 376 -7.37 -4.72 16.98
N MET A 377 -6.54 -4.73 15.95
CA MET A 377 -5.20 -5.33 15.97
C MET A 377 -4.21 -4.37 15.30
N GLY A 378 -3.10 -4.06 15.95
CA GLY A 378 -2.14 -3.09 15.41
C GLY A 378 -0.70 -3.33 15.86
N MET A 379 0.26 -3.01 15.01
CA MET A 379 1.68 -3.12 15.36
C MET A 379 2.17 -1.86 16.09
N VAL A 380 2.51 -1.96 17.37
CA VAL A 380 2.98 -0.81 18.14
C VAL A 380 4.48 -0.61 17.95
N LYS A 381 4.89 0.62 17.61
CA LYS A 381 6.32 1.01 17.54
C LYS A 381 6.63 2.23 18.39
N THR A 382 6.05 3.38 18.03
CA THR A 382 6.36 4.69 18.63
C THR A 382 5.29 5.13 19.62
N ALA A 383 4.02 4.89 19.32
CA ALA A 383 2.87 5.22 20.17
C ALA A 383 2.73 4.26 21.38
N THR A 384 3.70 4.32 22.29
CA THR A 384 3.90 3.36 23.39
C THR A 384 3.26 3.77 24.71
N ARG A 385 2.57 4.92 24.77
CA ARG A 385 1.83 5.34 25.96
C ARG A 385 0.82 4.26 26.35
N GLU A 386 0.85 3.86 27.62
CA GLU A 386 0.07 2.76 28.20
C GLU A 386 0.35 1.35 27.65
N TYR A 387 1.26 1.19 26.69
CA TYR A 387 1.67 -0.10 26.14
C TYR A 387 2.94 -0.59 26.86
N PRO A 388 3.08 -1.88 27.22
CA PRO A 388 4.20 -2.38 28.02
C PRO A 388 5.46 -2.60 27.18
N MET A 389 5.83 -1.62 26.34
CA MET A 389 6.94 -1.73 25.37
C MET A 389 8.28 -2.02 26.05
N ALA A 390 8.54 -1.44 27.23
CA ALA A 390 9.80 -1.65 27.95
C ALA A 390 9.97 -3.13 28.36
N TYR A 391 8.91 -3.73 28.91
CA TYR A 391 8.89 -5.15 29.26
C TYR A 391 9.06 -6.03 28.01
N LEU A 392 8.30 -5.78 26.95
CA LEU A 392 8.40 -6.59 25.72
C LEU A 392 9.78 -6.48 25.05
N LYS A 393 10.42 -5.30 25.13
CA LYS A 393 11.81 -5.12 24.67
C LYS A 393 12.79 -5.93 25.52
N SER A 394 12.64 -5.89 26.84
CA SER A 394 13.44 -6.70 27.78
C SER A 394 13.29 -8.19 27.48
N TRP A 395 12.04 -8.68 27.36
CA TRP A 395 11.77 -10.05 26.98
C TRP A 395 12.41 -10.42 25.64
N SER A 396 12.29 -9.57 24.61
CA SER A 396 12.86 -9.84 23.28
C SER A 396 14.39 -9.72 23.20
N SER A 397 15.04 -9.16 24.23
CA SER A 397 16.51 -9.07 24.29
C SER A 397 17.16 -10.39 24.70
N VAL A 398 16.38 -11.29 25.31
CA VAL A 398 16.79 -12.66 25.61
C VAL A 398 16.81 -13.48 24.32
N SER A 399 17.77 -14.40 24.21
CA SER A 399 17.95 -15.24 23.02
C SER A 399 16.89 -16.33 22.92
N TRP A 400 15.67 -15.96 22.54
CA TRP A 400 14.59 -16.89 22.27
C TRP A 400 14.71 -17.54 20.88
N PRO A 401 14.27 -18.79 20.72
CA PRO A 401 14.03 -19.38 19.41
C PRO A 401 13.09 -18.51 18.56
N ARG A 402 13.27 -18.54 17.23
CA ARG A 402 12.35 -17.84 16.32
C ARG A 402 11.00 -18.56 16.36
N GLY A 403 9.94 -17.81 16.59
CA GLY A 403 8.58 -18.31 16.78
C GLY A 403 8.08 -18.24 18.22
N SER A 404 8.99 -18.10 19.20
CA SER A 404 8.61 -17.83 20.59
C SER A 404 7.77 -16.56 20.71
N HIS A 405 6.87 -16.51 21.69
CA HIS A 405 6.06 -15.33 21.97
C HIS A 405 5.80 -15.16 23.46
N THR A 406 5.44 -13.94 23.87
CA THR A 406 4.90 -13.62 25.20
C THR A 406 3.67 -12.75 25.04
N VAL A 407 2.73 -12.85 25.99
CA VAL A 407 1.51 -12.07 26.01
C VAL A 407 1.30 -11.47 27.39
N MET A 408 0.93 -10.20 27.38
CA MET A 408 0.52 -9.45 28.56
C MET A 408 -0.96 -9.09 28.41
N GLU A 409 -1.77 -9.30 29.44
CA GLU A 409 -3.18 -8.95 29.48
C GLU A 409 -3.40 -7.64 30.27
N SER A 410 -4.33 -6.82 29.79
CA SER A 410 -4.92 -5.72 30.55
C SER A 410 -6.42 -5.66 30.26
N SER A 411 -7.14 -4.80 30.98
CA SER A 411 -8.59 -4.63 30.83
C SER A 411 -8.94 -3.18 30.45
N CYS A 412 -9.92 -3.05 29.57
CA CYS A 412 -10.58 -1.78 29.26
C CYS A 412 -11.57 -1.41 30.38
N SER A 413 -12.00 -0.15 30.43
CA SER A 413 -12.98 0.33 31.42
C SER A 413 -14.34 -0.36 31.34
N ASN A 414 -14.71 -0.87 30.16
CA ASN A 414 -15.93 -1.65 29.94
C ASN A 414 -15.77 -3.15 30.26
N GLY A 415 -14.65 -3.57 30.86
CA GLY A 415 -14.37 -4.95 31.21
C GLY A 415 -13.83 -5.81 30.07
N SER A 416 -13.80 -5.32 28.82
CA SER A 416 -13.19 -6.07 27.71
C SER A 416 -11.69 -6.26 27.94
N LYS A 417 -11.17 -7.42 27.56
CA LYS A 417 -9.73 -7.71 27.63
C LYS A 417 -8.99 -7.13 26.44
N MET A 418 -7.71 -6.84 26.65
CA MET A 418 -6.77 -6.52 25.60
C MET A 418 -5.39 -7.09 25.91
N TYR A 419 -4.64 -7.35 24.86
CA TYR A 419 -3.44 -8.15 24.86
C TYR A 419 -2.31 -7.39 24.17
N ALA A 420 -1.17 -7.30 24.85
CA ALA A 420 0.08 -6.86 24.26
C ALA A 420 0.94 -8.10 24.01
N LEU A 421 1.08 -8.46 22.75
CA LEU A 421 1.80 -9.65 22.29
C LEU A 421 3.15 -9.24 21.70
N CYS A 422 4.22 -9.98 22.02
CA CYS A 422 5.49 -9.90 21.31
C CYS A 422 5.81 -11.25 20.68
N TRP A 423 5.94 -11.28 19.35
CA TRP A 423 6.37 -12.47 18.61
C TRP A 423 7.83 -12.32 18.17
N ASN A 424 8.65 -13.30 18.54
CA ASN A 424 10.07 -13.32 18.26
C ASN A 424 10.35 -13.84 16.85
N ASP A 425 10.87 -12.96 16.01
CA ASP A 425 11.31 -13.27 14.65
C ASP A 425 12.72 -12.64 14.45
N ARG A 426 13.17 -12.37 13.21
CA ARG A 426 14.44 -11.62 13.01
C ARG A 426 14.40 -10.24 13.69
N LYS A 427 13.22 -9.62 13.71
CA LYS A 427 12.93 -8.43 14.49
C LYS A 427 11.65 -8.71 15.28
N PRO A 428 11.64 -8.49 16.62
CA PRO A 428 10.45 -8.74 17.42
C PRO A 428 9.28 -7.90 16.91
N LYS A 429 8.09 -8.50 16.93
CA LYS A 429 6.84 -7.88 16.48
C LYS A 429 5.94 -7.65 17.68
N ALA A 430 5.83 -6.40 18.11
CA ALA A 430 4.95 -5.97 19.18
C ALA A 430 3.57 -5.63 18.61
N ILE A 431 2.53 -6.32 19.05
CA ILE A 431 1.16 -6.22 18.55
C ILE A 431 0.23 -5.95 19.74
N ILE A 432 -0.61 -4.92 19.61
CA ILE A 432 -1.76 -4.68 20.50
C ILE A 432 -3.00 -5.29 19.86
N SER A 433 -3.77 -6.07 20.61
CA SER A 433 -4.99 -6.73 20.13
C SER A 433 -6.03 -6.88 21.22
N ASN A 434 -7.33 -6.84 20.91
CA ASN A 434 -8.39 -7.30 21.81
C ASN A 434 -9.13 -8.55 21.28
N ARG A 435 -8.49 -9.28 20.37
CA ARG A 435 -9.03 -10.50 19.79
C ARG A 435 -7.94 -11.48 19.32
N GLY A 436 -8.36 -12.67 18.94
CA GLY A 436 -7.47 -13.78 18.57
C GLY A 436 -6.95 -14.57 19.77
N THR A 437 -6.31 -15.70 19.49
CA THR A 437 -5.85 -16.67 20.49
C THR A 437 -4.33 -16.90 20.40
N THR A 438 -3.75 -17.43 21.47
CA THR A 438 -2.35 -17.92 21.48
C THR A 438 -2.23 -19.37 21.04
N LEU A 439 -3.33 -20.01 20.62
CA LEU A 439 -3.30 -21.34 20.03
C LEU A 439 -2.40 -21.35 18.79
N PRO A 440 -1.78 -22.50 18.44
CA PRO A 440 -0.94 -22.60 17.25
C PRO A 440 -1.69 -22.18 15.99
N GLY A 441 -1.15 -21.18 15.28
CA GLY A 441 -1.58 -20.81 13.93
C GLY A 441 -0.76 -21.53 12.87
N SER A 442 -1.03 -21.23 11.61
CA SER A 442 -0.18 -21.69 10.50
C SER A 442 1.22 -21.08 10.61
N ASP A 443 2.26 -21.85 10.28
CA ASP A 443 3.63 -21.34 10.26
C ASP A 443 3.78 -20.14 9.31
N SER A 444 4.63 -19.19 9.68
CA SER A 444 5.15 -18.21 8.72
C SER A 444 6.20 -18.90 7.84
N VAL A 445 5.80 -19.24 6.61
CA VAL A 445 6.67 -19.86 5.61
C VAL A 445 7.41 -18.79 4.82
N ARG A 446 8.74 -18.93 4.68
CA ARG A 446 9.57 -18.03 3.90
C ARG A 446 10.51 -18.81 3.00
N ALA A 447 10.40 -18.60 1.69
CA ALA A 447 11.39 -19.09 0.74
C ALA A 447 12.74 -18.39 0.97
N ARG A 448 13.81 -19.17 1.02
CA ARG A 448 15.18 -18.72 1.21
C ARG A 448 16.10 -19.39 0.21
N HIS A 449 17.23 -18.74 -0.01
CA HIS A 449 18.28 -19.20 -0.90
C HIS A 449 19.57 -19.25 -0.09
N ARG A 450 20.34 -20.33 -0.20
CA ARG A 450 21.72 -20.38 0.29
C ARG A 450 22.63 -20.92 -0.80
N ARG A 451 23.89 -20.50 -0.77
CA ARG A 451 24.92 -21.07 -1.64
C ARG A 451 25.40 -22.37 -1.03
N VAL A 452 25.44 -23.42 -1.82
CA VAL A 452 25.97 -24.73 -1.42
C VAL A 452 27.05 -25.10 -2.42
N VAL A 453 28.08 -25.80 -1.96
CA VAL A 453 29.11 -26.36 -2.85
C VAL A 453 28.84 -27.84 -2.96
N GLU A 454 28.41 -28.29 -4.13
CA GLU A 454 28.19 -29.71 -4.43
C GLU A 454 29.19 -30.12 -5.50
N GLY A 455 30.01 -31.14 -5.22
CA GLY A 455 31.00 -31.64 -6.18
C GLY A 455 32.07 -30.63 -6.62
N GLY A 456 32.28 -29.54 -5.86
CA GLY A 456 33.20 -28.45 -6.21
C GLY A 456 32.56 -27.33 -7.03
N GLU A 457 31.28 -27.43 -7.39
CA GLU A 457 30.52 -26.37 -8.06
C GLU A 457 29.65 -25.60 -7.06
N ILE A 458 29.59 -24.27 -7.23
CA ILE A 458 28.74 -23.40 -6.41
C ILE A 458 27.32 -23.43 -6.98
N CYS A 459 26.39 -24.05 -6.27
CA CYS A 459 24.97 -24.07 -6.60
C CYS A 459 24.16 -23.18 -5.64
N THR A 460 22.91 -22.87 -6.03
CA THR A 460 21.95 -22.15 -5.18
C THR A 460 20.85 -23.10 -4.76
N GLU A 461 20.82 -23.44 -3.48
CA GLU A 461 19.76 -24.26 -2.89
C GLU A 461 18.60 -23.35 -2.45
N ARG A 462 17.38 -23.74 -2.80
CA ARG A 462 16.14 -23.11 -2.35
C ARG A 462 15.54 -23.94 -1.22
N TYR A 463 15.32 -23.34 -0.06
CA TYR A 463 14.69 -24.02 1.07
C TYR A 463 13.60 -23.15 1.70
N GLU A 464 12.67 -23.78 2.41
CA GLU A 464 11.63 -23.10 3.17
C GLU A 464 12.04 -22.97 4.63
N LYS A 465 11.98 -21.75 5.16
CA LYS A 465 12.08 -21.52 6.60
C LYS A 465 10.68 -21.37 7.16
N ARG A 466 10.28 -22.32 8.01
CA ARG A 466 9.02 -22.31 8.74
C ARG A 466 9.23 -21.75 10.14
N ILE A 467 8.37 -20.83 10.55
CA ILE A 467 8.48 -20.14 11.83
C ILE A 467 7.12 -20.26 12.52
N PRO A 468 7.03 -20.99 13.64
CA PRO A 468 5.80 -21.09 14.42
C PRO A 468 5.29 -19.72 14.83
N ARG A 469 3.97 -19.55 14.85
CA ARG A 469 3.34 -18.33 15.34
C ARG A 469 1.98 -18.66 15.97
N PRO A 470 1.55 -17.90 17.00
CA PRO A 470 0.20 -18.01 17.51
C PRO A 470 -0.82 -17.51 16.47
N TYR A 471 -2.05 -18.00 16.56
CA TYR A 471 -3.15 -17.62 15.66
C TYR A 471 -3.39 -16.10 15.64
N MET A 472 -3.24 -15.41 16.77
CA MET A 472 -3.32 -13.94 16.83
C MET A 472 -2.31 -13.24 15.89
N VAL A 473 -1.10 -13.79 15.74
CA VAL A 473 -0.07 -13.25 14.83
C VAL A 473 -0.38 -13.60 13.39
N GLU A 474 -0.89 -14.81 13.13
CA GLU A 474 -1.39 -15.19 11.82
C GLU A 474 -2.50 -14.26 11.34
N LEU A 475 -3.52 -14.05 12.17
CA LEU A 475 -4.68 -13.22 11.85
C LEU A 475 -4.26 -11.78 11.51
N PHE A 476 -3.36 -11.21 12.30
CA PHE A 476 -2.81 -9.89 12.02
C PHE A 476 -2.10 -9.84 10.65
N PHE A 477 -1.11 -10.72 10.43
CA PHE A 477 -0.30 -10.68 9.19
C PHE A 477 -1.05 -11.13 7.94
N ARG A 478 -2.20 -11.82 8.08
CA ARG A 478 -3.07 -12.18 6.95
C ARG A 478 -3.68 -10.95 6.27
N HIS A 479 -4.02 -9.92 7.03
CA HIS A 479 -4.73 -8.73 6.53
C HIS A 479 -3.91 -7.44 6.60
N PHE A 480 -2.75 -7.45 7.27
CA PHE A 480 -1.91 -6.26 7.45
C PHE A 480 -1.49 -5.61 6.12
N SER A 481 -1.21 -6.40 5.08
CA SER A 481 -0.69 -5.90 3.80
C SER A 481 -1.78 -5.60 2.76
N THR A 482 -3.06 -5.63 3.13
CA THR A 482 -4.16 -5.54 2.16
C THR A 482 -4.09 -4.26 1.30
N ILE A 483 -3.83 -3.11 1.92
CA ILE A 483 -3.75 -1.83 1.21
C ILE A 483 -2.44 -1.73 0.40
N ASP A 484 -1.32 -2.16 0.96
CA ASP A 484 -0.04 -2.24 0.24
C ASP A 484 -0.16 -3.10 -1.04
N VAL A 485 -0.90 -4.23 -0.97
CA VAL A 485 -1.18 -5.08 -2.15
C VAL A 485 -2.02 -4.34 -3.18
N HIS A 486 -3.06 -3.61 -2.74
CA HIS A 486 -3.86 -2.78 -3.64
C HIS A 486 -3.01 -1.70 -4.34
N ASP A 487 -2.12 -1.04 -3.60
CA ASP A 487 -1.20 -0.05 -4.16
C ASP A 487 -0.20 -0.68 -5.13
N HIS A 488 0.32 -1.87 -4.82
CA HIS A 488 1.18 -2.63 -5.74
C HIS A 488 0.48 -2.96 -7.06
N TYR A 489 -0.81 -3.32 -7.03
CA TYR A 489 -1.58 -3.53 -8.26
C TYR A 489 -1.69 -2.23 -9.07
N ARG A 490 -2.05 -1.12 -8.43
CA ARG A 490 -2.26 0.17 -9.09
C ARG A 490 -0.98 0.77 -9.67
N GLN A 491 0.14 0.69 -8.94
CA GLN A 491 1.39 1.37 -9.29
C GLN A 491 2.38 0.47 -10.05
N GLY A 492 2.41 -0.83 -9.75
CA GLY A 492 3.43 -1.75 -10.26
C GLY A 492 2.91 -2.80 -11.24
N SER A 493 1.84 -3.52 -10.90
CA SER A 493 1.38 -4.64 -11.75
C SER A 493 0.53 -4.18 -12.95
N LEU A 494 -0.39 -3.23 -12.71
CA LEU A 494 -1.24 -2.64 -13.75
C LEU A 494 -0.71 -1.29 -14.24
N GLU A 495 0.22 -0.69 -13.50
CA GLU A 495 0.86 0.60 -13.81
C GLU A 495 -0.15 1.68 -14.23
N MET A 496 -1.31 1.71 -13.57
CA MET A 496 -2.42 2.58 -13.97
C MET A 496 -1.99 4.05 -13.92
N GLU A 497 -1.20 4.43 -12.91
CA GLU A 497 -0.82 5.83 -12.71
C GLU A 497 0.14 6.37 -13.78
N LEU A 498 0.97 5.54 -14.41
CA LEU A 498 1.89 5.97 -15.47
C LEU A 498 1.13 6.60 -16.63
N ASN A 499 0.09 5.92 -17.10
CA ASN A 499 -0.73 6.39 -18.22
C ASN A 499 -1.55 7.63 -17.86
N PHE A 500 -1.90 7.83 -16.59
CA PHE A 500 -2.65 9.00 -16.15
C PHE A 500 -1.75 10.24 -15.99
N ASN A 501 -0.47 10.06 -15.64
CA ASN A 501 0.48 11.14 -15.35
C ASN A 501 1.30 11.62 -16.57
N ASP A 502 1.26 10.90 -17.69
CA ASP A 502 2.11 11.15 -18.87
C ASP A 502 1.87 12.48 -19.62
N TYR A 503 0.99 13.36 -19.11
CA TYR A 503 0.70 14.65 -19.75
C TYR A 503 1.61 15.81 -19.29
N LEU A 504 2.46 15.61 -18.28
CA LEU A 504 3.38 16.66 -17.79
C LEU A 504 4.82 16.50 -18.28
N THR A 505 5.19 15.36 -18.87
CA THR A 505 6.55 15.10 -19.37
C THR A 505 6.89 15.87 -20.66
N GLY A 506 5.92 16.55 -21.28
CA GLY A 506 6.11 17.36 -22.48
C GLY A 506 6.53 18.82 -22.27
N ARG A 507 6.62 19.34 -21.03
CA ARG A 507 6.95 20.78 -20.79
C ARG A 507 8.03 21.07 -19.76
N VAL A 508 8.79 20.08 -19.31
CA VAL A 508 10.01 20.34 -18.52
C VAL A 508 11.18 19.52 -19.07
N ARG A 509 11.56 19.77 -20.32
CA ARG A 509 12.99 19.86 -20.61
C ARG A 509 13.39 21.26 -20.14
N ARG A 510 14.21 21.34 -19.09
CA ARG A 510 15.03 22.53 -18.88
C ARG A 510 15.98 22.60 -20.08
N ASP A 511 15.54 23.26 -21.13
CA ASP A 511 16.48 23.83 -22.08
C ASP A 511 17.20 24.94 -21.33
N GLY A 512 18.42 24.64 -20.89
CA GLY A 512 19.36 25.63 -20.44
C GLY A 512 19.71 26.48 -21.66
N ASN A 513 19.15 27.68 -21.70
CA ASN A 513 19.42 28.65 -22.75
C ASN A 513 20.87 29.17 -22.61
N ALA A 514 21.66 29.06 -23.66
CA ALA A 514 22.72 30.01 -24.03
C ALA A 514 23.28 29.65 -25.42
N ASP A 515 22.80 30.40 -26.42
CA ASP A 515 23.47 30.89 -27.64
C ASP A 515 24.35 29.98 -28.52
N CYS A 516 24.04 30.04 -29.83
CA CYS A 516 24.78 29.70 -31.07
C CYS A 516 25.42 28.29 -31.19
N ASP A 517 25.24 27.51 -32.26
CA ASP A 517 25.27 27.86 -33.69
C ASP A 517 24.28 26.99 -34.49
N MET A 518 23.55 27.60 -35.42
CA MET A 518 22.80 26.89 -36.45
C MET A 518 23.76 26.46 -37.56
N ASN A 519 24.15 25.18 -37.60
CA ASN A 519 24.45 24.37 -38.82
C ASN A 519 25.32 23.12 -38.53
N ASP A 520 24.90 22.22 -37.65
CA ASP A 520 25.49 20.87 -37.60
C ASP A 520 24.41 19.81 -37.72
N THR A 521 24.45 19.05 -38.82
CA THR A 521 23.51 17.97 -39.15
C THR A 521 24.08 16.58 -38.86
N SER A 522 25.16 16.48 -38.08
CA SER A 522 25.72 15.19 -37.71
C SER A 522 25.03 14.57 -36.48
N VAL A 523 24.60 13.32 -36.60
CA VAL A 523 24.08 12.52 -35.48
C VAL A 523 25.26 12.08 -34.61
N PRO A 524 25.32 12.41 -33.31
CA PRO A 524 26.45 11.98 -32.49
C PRO A 524 26.30 10.49 -32.14
N ALA A 525 27.28 9.69 -32.56
CA ALA A 525 27.44 8.32 -32.08
C ALA A 525 28.03 8.36 -30.65
N HIS A 526 27.26 7.90 -29.67
CA HIS A 526 27.76 7.73 -28.30
C HIS A 526 28.20 6.29 -28.07
N THR A 527 29.50 6.06 -28.02
CA THR A 527 30.08 4.82 -27.48
C THR A 527 30.22 4.96 -25.97
N LEU A 528 29.48 4.16 -25.20
CA LEU A 528 29.64 4.08 -23.75
C LEU A 528 30.94 3.35 -23.42
N LEU A 529 31.89 4.05 -22.79
CA LEU A 529 33.09 3.45 -22.22
C LEU A 529 32.93 3.29 -20.70
N VAL A 530 33.30 2.12 -20.19
CA VAL A 530 33.27 1.80 -18.76
C VAL A 530 34.29 2.70 -18.03
N LEU A 531 33.86 3.31 -16.93
CA LEU A 531 34.61 4.34 -16.19
C LEU A 531 36.04 3.90 -15.76
N GLY A 532 36.24 2.59 -15.60
CA GLY A 532 37.49 1.97 -15.16
C GLY A 532 38.61 1.91 -16.21
N ASP A 533 38.31 2.23 -17.47
CA ASP A 533 39.27 2.18 -18.58
C ASP A 533 39.93 3.54 -18.86
N ARG A 534 39.57 4.58 -18.09
CA ARG A 534 40.24 5.89 -18.18
C ARG A 534 41.56 5.87 -17.41
N PRO A 535 42.68 6.34 -18.00
CA PRO A 535 44.02 6.31 -17.39
C PRO A 535 44.08 6.96 -16.01
N GLN A 536 43.30 8.02 -15.78
CA GLN A 536 43.26 8.72 -14.49
C GLN A 536 42.59 7.93 -13.34
N TYR A 537 41.91 6.81 -13.61
CA TYR A 537 41.16 6.03 -12.60
C TYR A 537 41.68 4.60 -12.40
N GLN A 538 42.81 4.23 -13.03
CA GLN A 538 43.43 2.90 -12.87
C GLN A 538 43.76 2.56 -11.40
N ARG A 539 44.04 3.56 -10.56
CA ARG A 539 44.37 3.36 -9.13
C ARG A 539 43.19 2.94 -8.25
N LEU A 540 41.95 3.04 -8.76
CA LEU A 540 40.72 2.73 -8.01
C LEU A 540 40.19 1.30 -8.25
N LYS A 541 40.87 0.48 -9.07
CA LYS A 541 40.45 -0.90 -9.38
C LYS A 541 40.51 -1.87 -8.19
N LYS A 542 41.14 -1.51 -7.06
CA LYS A 542 41.45 -2.44 -5.96
C LYS A 542 40.92 -2.05 -4.58
N THR A 543 39.94 -1.14 -4.46
CA THR A 543 39.43 -0.71 -3.15
C THR A 543 37.89 -0.71 -3.10
N PRO A 544 37.23 -1.34 -2.11
CA PRO A 544 35.77 -1.40 -2.02
C PRO A 544 35.14 -0.12 -1.41
N GLN A 545 35.84 1.02 -1.40
CA GLN A 545 35.34 2.26 -0.82
C GLN A 545 34.78 3.20 -1.89
N ARG A 546 33.48 3.51 -1.81
CA ARG A 546 32.81 4.54 -2.61
C ARG A 546 33.34 5.93 -2.22
N ALA A 547 34.10 6.56 -3.10
CA ALA A 547 34.58 7.92 -2.89
C ALA A 547 33.43 8.93 -2.97
N GLN A 548 32.95 9.44 -1.83
CA GLN A 548 32.07 10.61 -1.79
C GLN A 548 32.90 11.89 -2.01
N ARG A 549 32.60 12.67 -3.04
CA ARG A 549 33.15 14.04 -3.17
C ARG A 549 32.09 15.09 -2.85
N ARG A 550 32.55 16.13 -2.16
CA ARG A 550 31.80 17.34 -1.80
C ARG A 550 32.31 18.49 -2.67
N CYS A 551 31.42 19.18 -3.38
CA CYS A 551 31.81 20.31 -4.22
C CYS A 551 32.46 21.41 -3.37
N LYS A 552 33.64 21.91 -3.74
CA LYS A 552 34.33 22.95 -2.96
C LYS A 552 33.66 24.32 -3.04
N ILE A 553 32.83 24.57 -4.06
CA ILE A 553 32.14 25.84 -4.28
C ILE A 553 30.77 25.83 -3.56
N CYS A 554 29.95 24.80 -3.77
CA CYS A 554 28.58 24.76 -3.22
C CYS A 554 28.37 23.80 -2.04
N LYS A 555 29.42 23.10 -1.59
CA LYS A 555 29.45 22.17 -0.42
C LYS A 555 28.42 21.03 -0.46
N ARG A 556 27.70 20.79 -1.57
CA ARG A 556 26.81 19.63 -1.74
C ARG A 556 27.60 18.36 -2.04
N LYS A 557 27.15 17.22 -1.51
CA LYS A 557 27.69 15.89 -1.81
C LYS A 557 26.95 15.31 -3.02
N ALA A 558 27.68 14.77 -3.98
CA ALA A 558 27.09 14.03 -5.09
C ALA A 558 27.64 12.59 -5.07
N SER A 559 26.73 11.63 -5.08
CA SER A 559 27.02 10.23 -5.43
C SER A 559 26.37 9.98 -6.77
N PHE A 560 27.17 9.66 -7.79
CA PHE A 560 26.67 9.21 -9.08
C PHE A 560 26.90 7.70 -9.19
N TYR A 561 25.89 7.01 -9.75
CA TYR A 561 25.81 5.57 -9.94
C TYR A 561 26.85 5.05 -10.94
#